data_AF-A0A4Q0TA40-F1
#
_entry.id   AF-A0A4Q0TA40-F1
#
_cell.length_a   1.000
_cell.length_b   1.000
_cell.length_c   1.000
_cell.angle_alpha   90.00
_cell.angle_beta   90.00
_cell.angle_gamma   90.00
#
_symmetry.space_group_name_H-M   'P 1'
#
loop_
_entity.id
_entity.type
_entity.pdbx_description
1 polymer ?
#
loop_
_entity_poly.entity_id
_entity_poly.type
_entity_poly.pdbx_seq_one_letter_code
_entity_poly.pdbx_strand_id
1 'polypeptide(L)'
;MNQTVALDAPVRLKSYEGPWKGQLLLACGKCQRKLKKDEFGDEHGLGKLKKALRQRSRRDEAGLQLLVIRTQCLSVCPKRGVAVCTQAQVGTGRCTIVRTGEDVDALYAECKADERSEALALAAFGSPGLGDRKKKRQTR
;
A
#
# COMPACT_ATOMS: atom_id res chain seq x y z
N MET A 1 -5.19 -31.07 -31.53
CA MET A 1 -6.02 -29.94 -31.97
C MET A 1 -5.77 -28.78 -31.00
N ASN A 2 -4.71 -27.99 -31.22
CA ASN A 2 -4.34 -26.90 -30.32
C ASN A 2 -4.68 -25.59 -31.01
N GLN A 3 -5.78 -24.98 -30.57
CA GLN A 3 -6.18 -23.66 -31.06
C GLN A 3 -5.27 -22.62 -30.44
N THR A 4 -4.43 -22.02 -31.27
CA THR A 4 -3.67 -20.81 -30.94
C THR A 4 -4.63 -19.64 -31.09
N VAL A 5 -5.25 -19.21 -29.99
CA VAL A 5 -6.02 -17.97 -29.97
C VAL A 5 -5.04 -16.81 -30.09
N ALA A 6 -5.09 -16.12 -31.22
CA ALA A 6 -4.40 -14.85 -31.42
C ALA A 6 -4.91 -13.85 -30.38
N LEU A 7 -4.00 -13.22 -29.64
CA LEU A 7 -4.35 -12.14 -28.72
C LEU A 7 -4.72 -10.93 -29.56
N ASP A 8 -6.02 -10.65 -29.68
CA ASP A 8 -6.55 -9.44 -30.30
C ASP A 8 -5.91 -8.17 -29.71
N ALA A 9 -5.86 -7.11 -30.53
CA ALA A 9 -5.27 -5.82 -30.16
C ALA A 9 -5.79 -5.33 -28.79
N PRO A 10 -4.91 -4.78 -27.92
CA PRO A 10 -5.27 -4.50 -26.53
C PRO A 10 -6.38 -3.46 -26.48
N VAL A 11 -7.55 -3.87 -25.99
CA VAL A 11 -8.65 -2.97 -25.67
C VAL A 11 -8.14 -1.96 -24.63
N ARG A 12 -8.07 -0.69 -25.03
CA ARG A 12 -7.68 0.42 -24.15
C ARG A 12 -8.79 0.68 -23.14
N LEU A 13 -8.64 0.12 -21.95
CA LEU A 13 -9.53 0.41 -20.84
C LEU A 13 -9.34 1.87 -20.38
N LYS A 14 -10.46 2.53 -20.03
CA LYS A 14 -10.42 3.87 -19.48
C LYS A 14 -9.86 3.83 -18.05
N SER A 15 -8.73 4.50 -17.83
CA SER A 15 -8.10 4.64 -16.52
C SER A 15 -8.41 5.99 -15.88
N TYR A 16 -8.38 6.03 -14.55
CA TYR A 16 -8.49 7.25 -13.76
C TYR A 16 -7.41 7.25 -12.68
N GLU A 17 -6.98 8.44 -12.28
CA GLU A 17 -6.12 8.58 -11.11
C GLU A 17 -6.92 8.29 -9.84
N GLY A 18 -6.31 7.55 -8.92
CA GLY A 18 -6.90 7.29 -7.61
C GLY A 18 -7.01 8.59 -6.81
N PRO A 19 -8.11 8.84 -6.07
CA PRO A 19 -8.26 10.05 -5.26
C PRO A 19 -7.40 10.05 -3.99
N TRP A 20 -6.64 8.98 -3.74
CA TRP A 20 -5.79 8.86 -2.55
C TRP A 20 -4.40 9.44 -2.81
N LYS A 21 -3.78 9.89 -1.72
CA LYS A 21 -2.44 10.47 -1.74
C LYS A 21 -1.47 9.54 -1.00
N GLY A 22 -0.23 9.49 -1.49
CA GLY A 22 0.84 8.68 -0.93
C GLY A 22 0.75 7.20 -1.30
N GLN A 23 1.50 6.39 -0.57
CA GLN A 23 1.71 4.99 -0.91
C GLN A 23 0.60 4.08 -0.36
N LEU A 24 0.31 3.03 -1.12
CA LEU A 24 -0.73 2.06 -0.79
C LEU A 24 -0.13 0.84 -0.08
N LEU A 25 -0.78 0.42 1.00
CA LEU A 25 -0.35 -0.70 1.82
C LEU A 25 -1.52 -1.67 2.04
N LEU A 26 -1.35 -2.90 1.55
CA LEU A 26 -2.36 -3.96 1.66
C LEU A 26 -2.11 -4.76 2.92
N ALA A 27 -3.11 -4.88 3.79
CA ALA A 27 -3.00 -5.66 5.01
C ALA A 27 -4.07 -6.76 5.08
N CYS A 28 -3.66 -7.98 5.39
CA CYS A 28 -4.56 -9.13 5.50
C CYS A 28 -5.61 -8.94 6.60
N GLY A 29 -6.88 -8.83 6.20
CA GLY A 29 -8.00 -8.65 7.12
C GLY A 29 -8.25 -9.86 8.02
N LYS A 30 -7.96 -11.08 7.54
CA LYS A 30 -8.11 -12.32 8.33
C LYS A 30 -7.12 -12.37 9.49
N CYS A 31 -5.86 -12.00 9.26
CA CYS A 31 -4.84 -11.91 10.31
C CYS A 31 -5.20 -10.84 11.36
N GLN A 32 -5.61 -9.64 10.93
CA GLN A 32 -6.00 -8.57 11.86
C GLN A 32 -7.21 -8.95 12.73
N ARG A 33 -8.13 -9.78 12.23
CA ARG A 33 -9.27 -10.27 13.02
C ARG A 33 -8.84 -11.32 14.04
N LYS A 34 -7.90 -12.21 13.70
CA LYS A 34 -7.40 -13.28 14.59
C LYS A 34 -6.61 -12.73 15.79
N LEU A 35 -5.93 -11.60 15.62
CA LEU A 35 -5.10 -10.97 16.67
C LEU A 35 -5.90 -10.24 17.76
N LYS A 36 -7.24 -10.19 17.70
CA LYS A 36 -8.09 -9.42 18.62
C LYS A 36 -8.40 -10.10 19.96
N LYS A 37 -8.00 -11.35 20.18
CA LYS A 37 -8.29 -12.08 21.42
C LYS A 37 -7.04 -12.15 22.32
N ASP A 38 -7.05 -11.30 23.34
CA ASP A 38 -6.60 -11.54 24.73
C ASP A 38 -5.18 -12.08 25.04
N GLU A 39 -4.24 -12.16 24.10
CA GLU A 39 -2.93 -12.79 24.41
C GLU A 39 -1.71 -11.87 24.28
N PHE A 40 -1.84 -10.63 23.82
CA PHE A 40 -0.70 -9.73 23.65
C PHE A 40 -1.02 -8.33 24.14
N GLY A 41 -0.53 -8.07 25.35
CA GLY A 41 -0.74 -6.89 26.16
C GLY A 41 -0.68 -5.57 25.39
N ASP A 42 -1.41 -4.63 25.95
CA ASP A 42 -1.73 -3.28 25.53
C ASP A 42 -0.62 -2.39 24.94
N GLU A 43 0.60 -2.86 24.70
CA GLU A 43 1.65 -1.96 24.26
C GLU A 43 1.49 -1.55 22.79
N HIS A 44 1.26 -2.43 21.79
CA HIS A 44 1.10 -1.95 20.40
C HIS A 44 0.17 -2.77 19.47
N GLY A 45 -1.14 -2.71 19.69
CA GLY A 45 -2.14 -2.30 18.68
C GLY A 45 -2.20 -2.94 17.26
N LEU A 46 -1.63 -4.11 16.98
CA LEU A 46 -1.64 -4.73 15.63
C LEU A 46 -3.05 -5.05 15.09
N GLY A 47 -4.04 -5.24 15.97
CA GLY A 47 -5.45 -5.34 15.58
C GLY A 47 -6.00 -4.08 14.87
N LYS A 48 -5.29 -2.95 14.99
CA LYS A 48 -5.54 -1.69 14.29
C LYS A 48 -4.23 -1.17 13.65
N LEU A 49 -3.58 -1.98 12.80
CA LEU A 49 -2.36 -1.60 12.05
C LEU A 49 -2.43 -0.19 11.43
N LYS A 50 -3.59 0.18 10.85
CA LYS A 50 -3.85 1.53 10.33
C LYS A 50 -3.64 2.65 11.37
N LYS A 51 -4.06 2.43 12.62
CA LYS A 51 -3.87 3.39 13.71
C LYS A 51 -2.40 3.48 14.12
N ALA A 52 -1.72 2.34 14.19
CA ALA A 52 -0.30 2.29 14.53
C ALA A 52 0.54 3.09 13.52
N LEU A 53 0.41 2.79 12.22
CA LEU A 53 1.12 3.52 11.15
C LEU A 53 0.77 5.01 11.12
N ARG A 54 -0.50 5.38 11.35
CA ARG A 54 -0.91 6.79 11.42
C ARG A 54 -0.27 7.52 12.61
N GLN A 55 -0.08 6.84 13.74
CA GLN A 55 0.58 7.42 14.91
C GLN A 55 2.06 7.67 14.63
N ARG A 56 2.74 6.77 13.90
CA ARG A 56 4.13 6.94 13.48
C ARG A 56 4.28 8.11 12.52
N SER A 57 3.41 8.16 11.50
CA SER A 57 3.35 9.26 10.53
C SER A 57 3.16 10.65 11.17
N ARG A 58 2.46 10.74 12.32
CA ARG A 58 2.29 12.01 13.05
C ARG A 58 3.50 12.41 13.91
N ARG A 59 4.34 11.44 14.29
CA ARG A 59 5.55 11.69 15.09
C ARG A 59 6.73 12.11 14.23
N ASP A 60 6.70 11.77 12.95
CA ASP A 60 7.71 12.15 11.97
C ASP A 60 7.41 13.55 11.42
N GLU A 61 8.43 14.41 11.40
CA GLU A 61 8.34 15.79 10.90
C GLU A 61 8.04 15.81 9.39
N ALA A 62 8.56 14.81 8.66
CA ALA A 62 8.28 14.55 7.25
C ALA A 62 7.33 13.34 7.11
N GLY A 63 6.18 13.42 7.78
CA GLY A 63 5.21 12.32 7.86
C GLY A 63 4.79 11.74 6.52
N LEU A 64 5.14 10.48 6.29
CA LEU A 64 4.74 9.70 5.12
C LEU A 64 3.21 9.52 5.05
N GLN A 65 2.61 9.74 3.88
CA GLN A 65 1.20 9.48 3.63
C GLN A 65 1.00 8.01 3.23
N LEU A 66 0.39 7.22 4.12
CA LEU A 66 0.12 5.80 3.90
C LEU A 66 -1.38 5.51 3.88
N LEU A 67 -1.85 4.91 2.78
CA LEU A 67 -3.20 4.36 2.67
C LEU A 67 -3.20 2.86 2.99
N VAL A 68 -3.63 2.53 4.20
CA VAL A 68 -3.79 1.13 4.63
C VAL A 68 -5.15 0.59 4.18
N ILE A 69 -5.14 -0.34 3.24
CA ILE A 69 -6.31 -1.06 2.75
C ILE A 69 -6.35 -2.45 3.38
N ARG A 70 -7.52 -2.81 3.92
CA ARG A 70 -7.76 -4.17 4.41
C ARG A 70 -8.18 -5.05 3.24
N THR A 71 -7.40 -6.07 2.96
CA THR A 71 -7.67 -7.05 1.91
C THR A 71 -8.22 -8.35 2.49
N GLN A 72 -8.66 -9.23 1.61
CA GLN A 72 -8.97 -10.61 1.95
C GLN A 72 -7.69 -11.37 2.35
N CYS A 73 -7.84 -12.67 2.63
CA CYS A 73 -6.72 -13.51 3.00
C CYS A 73 -5.66 -13.54 1.89
N LEU A 74 -4.43 -13.17 2.23
CA LEU A 74 -3.28 -13.19 1.29
C LEU A 74 -2.68 -14.60 1.14
N SER A 75 -3.40 -15.65 1.54
CA SER A 75 -2.93 -17.04 1.65
C SER A 75 -1.66 -17.28 2.49
N VAL A 76 -1.05 -16.22 3.03
CA VAL A 76 0.06 -16.26 3.99
C VAL A 76 -0.50 -15.92 5.37
N CYS A 77 -0.57 -16.93 6.25
CA CYS A 77 -1.06 -16.79 7.62
C CYS A 77 0.07 -17.08 8.61
N PRO A 78 0.81 -16.05 9.07
CA PRO A 78 1.82 -16.25 10.11
C PRO A 78 1.18 -16.56 11.47
N LYS A 79 1.88 -17.32 12.31
CA LYS A 79 1.53 -17.46 13.73
C LYS A 79 1.77 -16.11 14.41
N ARG A 80 0.73 -15.56 15.04
CA ARG A 80 0.79 -14.30 15.81
C ARG A 80 1.32 -13.10 15.01
N GLY A 81 0.87 -12.92 13.76
CA GLY A 81 1.26 -11.76 12.95
C GLY A 81 0.26 -11.38 11.86
N VAL A 82 0.53 -10.26 11.20
CA VAL A 82 -0.23 -9.75 10.05
C VAL A 82 0.65 -9.80 8.81
N ALA A 83 0.17 -10.46 7.76
CA ALA A 83 0.76 -10.34 6.44
C ALA A 83 0.36 -8.99 5.81
N VAL A 84 1.36 -8.26 5.34
CA VAL A 84 1.26 -6.94 4.71
C VAL A 84 2.04 -6.96 3.40
N CYS A 85 1.55 -6.28 2.37
CA CYS A 85 2.32 -6.08 1.15
C CYS A 85 2.30 -4.58 0.82
N THR A 86 3.47 -3.98 0.66
CA THR A 86 3.62 -2.58 0.24
C THR A 86 3.41 -2.44 -1.27
N GLN A 87 3.22 -1.22 -1.77
CA GLN A 87 3.07 -0.95 -3.19
C GLN A 87 4.21 -1.54 -4.04
N ALA A 88 5.46 -1.38 -3.59
CA ALA A 88 6.64 -1.95 -4.25
C ALA A 88 6.63 -3.49 -4.24
N GLN A 89 6.12 -4.10 -3.17
CA GLN A 89 6.09 -5.55 -3.00
C GLN A 89 4.98 -6.23 -3.82
N VAL A 90 3.87 -5.54 -4.09
CA VAL A 90 2.73 -6.11 -4.85
C VAL A 90 3.15 -6.53 -6.26
N GLY A 91 3.96 -5.73 -6.96
CA GLY A 91 4.44 -6.07 -8.30
C GLY A 91 5.40 -7.26 -8.34
N THR A 92 6.03 -7.61 -7.21
CA THR A 92 7.01 -8.70 -7.10
C THR A 92 6.45 -9.95 -6.41
N GLY A 93 5.18 -9.91 -5.97
CA GLY A 93 4.56 -11.01 -5.22
C GLY A 93 5.15 -11.22 -3.82
N ARG A 94 5.84 -10.22 -3.27
CA ARG A 94 6.41 -10.27 -1.91
C ARG A 94 5.39 -9.76 -0.90
N CYS A 95 5.44 -10.29 0.32
CA CYS A 95 4.70 -9.78 1.45
C CYS A 95 5.54 -9.92 2.72
N THR A 96 5.41 -8.95 3.61
CA THR A 96 6.12 -8.84 4.88
C THR A 96 5.22 -9.27 6.02
N ILE A 97 5.79 -9.93 7.03
CA ILE A 97 5.07 -10.37 8.23
C ILE A 97 5.38 -9.42 9.37
N VAL A 98 4.35 -8.77 9.91
CA VAL A 98 4.44 -7.86 11.05
C VAL A 98 3.92 -8.56 12.30
N ARG A 99 4.75 -8.70 13.33
CA ARG A 99 4.44 -9.39 14.58
C ARG A 99 4.49 -8.50 15.81
N THR A 100 5.39 -7.51 15.83
CA THR A 100 5.60 -6.62 16.99
C THR A 100 5.38 -5.15 16.63
N GLY A 101 5.42 -4.28 17.63
CA GLY A 101 5.43 -2.83 17.41
C GLY A 101 6.68 -2.39 16.63
N GLU A 102 7.84 -2.99 16.92
CA GLU A 102 9.10 -2.73 16.21
C GLU A 102 9.01 -3.09 14.73
N ASP A 103 8.32 -4.19 14.40
CA ASP A 103 8.06 -4.56 13.00
C ASP A 103 7.21 -3.49 12.28
N VAL A 104 6.33 -2.79 12.99
CA VAL A 104 5.54 -1.67 12.42
C VAL A 104 6.45 -0.47 12.13
N ASP A 105 7.40 -0.21 13.02
CA ASP A 105 8.37 0.88 12.86
C ASP A 105 9.35 0.57 11.71
N ALA A 106 9.82 -0.67 11.61
CA ALA A 106 10.62 -1.15 10.48
C ALA A 106 9.86 -1.07 9.14
N LEU A 107 8.61 -1.53 9.12
CA LEU A 107 7.75 -1.42 7.94
C LEU A 107 7.53 0.04 7.52
N TYR A 108 7.37 0.96 8.47
CA TYR A 108 7.22 2.38 8.19
C TYR A 108 8.49 2.97 7.55
N ALA A 109 9.67 2.59 8.07
CA ALA A 109 10.95 2.99 7.51
C ALA A 109 11.16 2.45 6.08
N GLU A 110 10.76 1.19 5.82
CA GLU A 110 10.80 0.60 4.48
C GLU A 110 9.93 1.40 3.49
N CYS A 111 8.69 1.73 3.85
CA CYS A 111 7.84 2.55 2.98
C CYS A 111 8.46 3.94 2.72
N LYS A 112 9.12 4.54 3.71
CA LYS A 112 9.81 5.83 3.51
C LYS A 112 10.99 5.69 2.54
N ALA A 113 11.73 4.58 2.60
CA ALA A 113 12.79 4.29 1.64
C ALA A 113 12.24 4.07 0.23
N ASP A 114 11.09 3.40 0.12
CA ASP A 114 10.38 3.20 -1.15
C ASP A 114 9.93 4.55 -1.75
N GLU A 115 9.33 5.45 -0.95
CA GLU A 115 8.89 6.77 -1.44
C GLU A 115 10.08 7.59 -1.96
N ARG A 116 11.22 7.54 -1.26
CA ARG A 116 12.46 8.19 -1.70
C ARG A 116 13.01 7.58 -2.99
N SER A 117 12.89 6.25 -3.14
CA SER A 117 13.35 5.54 -4.33
C SER A 117 12.44 5.83 -5.54
N GLU A 118 11.13 5.86 -5.35
CA GLU A 118 10.17 6.31 -6.37
C GLU A 118 10.41 7.78 -6.74
N ALA A 119 10.65 8.67 -5.77
CA ALA A 119 10.96 10.08 -6.02
C ALA A 119 12.28 10.24 -6.81
N LEU A 120 13.31 9.47 -6.47
CA LEU A 120 14.57 9.45 -7.21
C LEU A 120 14.39 8.90 -8.62
N ALA A 121 13.59 7.85 -8.78
CA ALA A 121 13.24 7.30 -10.09
C ALA A 121 12.47 8.32 -10.94
N LEU A 122 11.47 9.00 -10.38
CA LEU A 122 10.74 10.08 -11.06
C LEU A 122 11.66 11.24 -11.47
N ALA A 123 12.60 11.62 -10.61
CA ALA A 123 13.61 12.63 -10.93
C ALA A 123 14.57 12.17 -12.04
N ALA A 124 14.91 10.88 -12.09
CA ALA A 124 15.81 10.31 -13.09
C ALA A 124 15.13 10.05 -14.45
N PHE A 125 13.85 9.66 -14.47
CA PHE A 125 13.12 9.29 -15.69
C PHE A 125 12.26 10.40 -16.28
N GLY A 126 12.14 11.55 -15.60
CA GLY A 126 11.37 12.70 -16.07
C GLY A 126 9.86 12.46 -16.00
N SER A 127 9.13 13.37 -15.35
CA SER A 127 7.66 13.31 -15.25
C SER A 127 7.00 13.09 -16.62
N PRO A 128 6.10 12.11 -16.80
CA PRO A 128 5.20 12.14 -17.95
C PRO A 128 4.33 13.39 -17.82
N GLY A 129 4.56 14.37 -18.69
CA GLY A 129 3.90 15.67 -18.68
C GLY A 129 2.38 15.54 -18.66
N LEU A 130 1.78 15.89 -17.53
CA LEU A 130 0.32 15.94 -17.36
C LEU A 130 -0.19 17.19 -18.06
N GLY A 131 -0.74 16.99 -19.26
CA GLY A 131 -1.25 18.04 -20.13
C GLY A 131 -2.31 18.93 -19.47
N ASP A 132 -2.01 20.23 -19.51
CA ASP A 132 -2.87 21.35 -19.13
C ASP A 132 -4.26 21.26 -19.81
N ARG A 133 -5.34 21.08 -19.05
CA ARG A 133 -6.70 21.25 -19.57
C ARG A 133 -7.47 22.28 -18.77
N LYS A 134 -7.49 23.49 -19.35
CA LYS A 134 -8.45 24.59 -19.15
C LYS A 134 -9.84 24.10 -18.71
N LYS A 135 -10.23 24.45 -17.48
CA LYS A 135 -11.62 24.42 -17.00
C LYS A 135 -12.45 25.41 -17.83
N LYS A 136 -13.27 24.94 -18.77
CA LYS A 136 -14.41 25.72 -19.27
C LYS A 136 -15.51 25.66 -18.21
N ARG A 137 -15.69 26.77 -17.49
CA ARG A 137 -16.88 27.04 -16.67
C ARG A 137 -18.10 27.11 -17.59
N GLN A 138 -19.12 26.31 -17.30
CA GLN A 138 -20.43 26.40 -17.90
C GLN A 138 -21.32 27.11 -16.87
N THR A 139 -21.54 28.40 -17.06
CA THR A 139 -22.59 29.17 -16.37
C THR A 139 -23.87 29.03 -17.18
N ARG A 140 -24.94 28.83 -16.44
CA ARG A 140 -26.32 28.56 -16.85
C ARG A 140 -26.99 29.79 -17.44
#